data_AF-A0ABD5ENL1-F1
#
_entry.id   AF-A0ABD5ENL1-F1
#
_cell.length_a   1.000
_cell.length_b   1.000
_cell.length_c   1.000
_cell.angle_alpha   90.00
_cell.angle_beta   90.00
_cell.angle_gamma   90.00
#
_symmetry.space_group_name_H-M   'P 1'
#
loop_
_entity.id
_entity.type
_entity.pdbx_description
1 polymer ?
#
loop_
_entity_poly.entity_id
_entity_poly.type
_entity_poly.pdbx_seq_one_letter_code
_entity_poly.pdbx_strand_id
1 'polypeptide(L)'
;MASRTRTVGAAAVAGLLLASLVACGAGAERSGQDTVPCAEAMRFADQDGLPAGARDATCVSRGGIDTLYDVRFRIGRADLDTWLDDAYPGLRMSGTCADGTADRCGHADLHPYAKGGAVAVDLSVRYEGDEALVSYRPFNT
;
A
#
# COMPACT_ATOMS: atom_id res chain seq x y z
N MET A 1 44.88 6.35 -63.86
CA MET A 1 45.46 7.62 -63.35
C MET A 1 44.97 7.80 -61.92
N ALA A 2 45.74 7.30 -60.95
CA ALA A 2 46.48 8.10 -59.95
C ALA A 2 45.52 8.92 -59.06
N SER A 3 45.44 8.78 -57.74
CA SER A 3 46.55 8.66 -56.80
C SER A 3 46.01 8.60 -55.35
N ARG A 4 46.91 8.29 -54.40
CA ARG A 4 46.91 8.63 -52.95
C ARG A 4 46.27 7.66 -51.95
N THR A 5 46.73 7.50 -50.71
CA THR A 5 48.02 7.68 -49.98
C THR A 5 47.78 7.05 -48.59
N ARG A 6 48.83 6.45 -48.01
CA ARG A 6 49.03 5.98 -46.62
C ARG A 6 48.15 6.64 -45.54
N THR A 7 47.77 5.90 -44.49
CA THR A 7 48.19 6.22 -43.10
C THR A 7 47.94 5.07 -42.10
N VAL A 8 48.90 4.92 -41.19
CA VAL A 8 48.95 4.06 -40.00
C VAL A 8 47.99 4.60 -38.93
N GLY A 9 47.36 3.73 -38.15
CA GLY A 9 46.59 4.13 -36.97
C GLY A 9 46.53 3.03 -35.92
N ALA A 10 47.45 3.10 -34.96
CA ALA A 10 47.43 2.31 -33.73
C ALA A 10 46.16 2.64 -32.91
N ALA A 11 45.36 1.64 -32.54
CA ALA A 11 44.29 1.82 -31.57
C ALA A 11 44.86 1.59 -30.17
N ALA A 12 45.12 2.69 -29.48
CA ALA A 12 45.58 2.75 -28.10
C ALA A 12 44.46 2.32 -27.13
N VAL A 13 44.88 1.57 -26.11
CA VAL A 13 44.10 1.14 -24.95
C VAL A 13 43.93 2.34 -24.01
N ALA A 14 42.73 2.87 -23.84
CA ALA A 14 42.41 3.82 -22.77
C ALA A 14 40.90 3.95 -22.57
N GLY A 15 40.40 3.61 -21.38
CA GLY A 15 38.99 3.82 -21.03
C GLY A 15 38.59 3.20 -19.71
N LEU A 16 39.31 3.55 -18.64
CA LEU A 16 38.94 3.20 -17.26
C LEU A 16 37.73 4.06 -16.86
N LEU A 17 36.51 3.50 -16.93
CA LEU A 17 35.30 4.17 -16.44
C LEU A 17 35.08 3.78 -14.98
N LEU A 18 35.54 4.65 -14.08
CA LEU A 18 35.17 4.66 -12.65
C LEU A 18 33.71 5.15 -12.53
N ALA A 19 32.77 4.22 -12.37
CA ALA A 19 31.39 4.55 -12.07
C ALA A 19 31.24 4.89 -10.58
N SER A 20 31.10 6.19 -10.34
CA SER A 20 30.42 6.91 -9.26
C SER A 20 29.98 6.14 -8.01
N LEU A 21 30.54 6.54 -6.87
CA LEU A 21 30.04 6.19 -5.54
C LEU A 21 28.56 6.59 -5.41
N VAL A 22 27.71 5.59 -5.20
CA VAL A 22 26.34 5.77 -4.72
C VAL A 22 26.43 6.44 -3.35
N ALA A 23 25.85 7.64 -3.25
CA ALA A 23 25.69 8.35 -1.99
C ALA A 23 24.92 7.44 -1.02
N CYS A 24 25.59 7.06 0.06
CA CYS A 24 24.97 6.41 1.20
C CYS A 24 23.95 7.39 1.78
N GLY A 25 22.67 7.20 1.42
CA GLY A 25 21.56 7.99 1.93
C GLY A 25 21.56 7.95 3.45
N ALA A 26 21.55 9.15 4.02
CA ALA A 26 21.49 9.43 5.44
C ALA A 26 20.39 8.62 6.15
N GLY A 27 20.66 8.32 7.43
CA GLY A 27 19.82 7.49 8.29
C GLY A 27 18.34 7.82 8.19
N ALA A 28 17.58 6.85 7.67
CA ALA A 28 16.17 6.75 7.99
C ALA A 28 16.10 6.35 9.47
N GLU A 29 15.58 7.26 10.29
CA GLU A 29 15.00 6.90 11.58
C GLU A 29 14.12 5.66 11.37
N ARG A 30 14.30 4.59 12.15
CA ARG A 30 13.45 3.41 12.09
C ARG A 30 12.05 3.79 12.58
N SER A 31 11.28 4.48 11.74
CA SER A 31 9.83 4.54 11.88
C SER A 31 9.36 3.09 11.76
N GLY A 32 8.73 2.56 12.81
CA GLY A 32 8.26 1.17 12.90
C GLY A 32 7.09 0.86 11.98
N GLN A 33 7.25 1.13 10.68
CA GLN A 33 6.33 0.72 9.63
C GLN A 33 7.12 0.11 8.48
N ASP A 34 6.68 -1.05 8.01
CA ASP A 34 7.23 -1.71 6.84
C ASP A 34 6.20 -1.67 5.70
N THR A 35 6.65 -1.36 4.48
CA THR A 35 5.80 -1.51 3.29
C THR A 35 5.66 -2.99 2.97
N VAL A 36 4.43 -3.47 2.80
CA VAL A 36 4.11 -4.90 2.61
C VAL A 36 3.24 -5.12 1.37
N PRO A 37 3.21 -6.33 0.81
CA PRO A 37 2.23 -6.68 -0.22
C PRO A 37 0.80 -6.52 0.32
N CYS A 38 -0.07 -5.82 -0.41
CA CYS A 38 -1.45 -5.64 0.04
C CYS A 38 -2.23 -6.95 0.24
N ALA A 39 -1.91 -7.98 -0.53
CA ALA A 39 -2.51 -9.30 -0.32
C ALA A 39 -2.16 -9.89 1.06
N GLU A 40 -0.99 -9.58 1.62
CA GLU A 40 -0.66 -9.97 2.99
C GLU A 40 -1.52 -9.22 4.02
N ALA A 41 -1.57 -7.89 3.91
CA ALA A 41 -2.34 -7.04 4.81
C ALA A 41 -3.85 -7.37 4.80
N MET A 42 -4.40 -7.68 3.63
CA MET A 42 -5.81 -8.08 3.48
C MET A 42 -6.09 -9.45 4.11
N ARG A 43 -5.19 -10.43 3.91
CA ARG A 43 -5.31 -11.77 4.52
C ARG A 43 -5.27 -11.75 6.04
N PHE A 44 -4.70 -10.71 6.66
CA PHE A 44 -4.71 -10.57 8.12
C PHE A 44 -6.13 -10.56 8.70
N ALA A 45 -7.11 -10.07 7.92
CA ALA A 45 -8.54 -10.10 8.23
C ALA A 45 -9.32 -11.06 7.32
N ASP A 46 -8.70 -12.17 6.92
CA ASP A 46 -9.29 -13.25 6.10
C ASP A 46 -9.85 -12.79 4.74
N GLN A 47 -9.38 -11.66 4.21
CA GLN A 47 -9.72 -11.21 2.86
C GLN A 47 -8.74 -11.79 1.82
N ASP A 48 -9.26 -12.24 0.68
CA ASP A 48 -8.46 -12.84 -0.40
C ASP A 48 -7.61 -11.81 -1.19
N GLY A 49 -7.82 -10.52 -0.94
CA GLY A 49 -7.09 -9.44 -1.58
C GLY A 49 -7.81 -8.10 -1.43
N LEU A 50 -7.40 -7.12 -2.25
CA LEU A 50 -8.13 -5.86 -2.35
C LEU A 50 -9.49 -6.09 -3.03
N PRO A 51 -10.52 -5.31 -2.69
CA PRO A 51 -11.82 -5.42 -3.35
C PRO A 51 -11.73 -5.12 -4.85
N ALA A 52 -12.69 -5.67 -5.61
CA ALA A 52 -12.76 -5.43 -7.04
C ALA A 52 -12.86 -3.92 -7.35
N GLY A 53 -12.13 -3.46 -8.37
CA GLY A 53 -12.07 -2.04 -8.73
C GLY A 53 -11.15 -1.18 -7.86
N ALA A 54 -10.54 -1.74 -6.81
CA ALA A 54 -9.55 -1.03 -6.00
C ALA A 54 -8.29 -0.69 -6.81
N ARG A 55 -7.75 0.50 -6.58
CA ARG A 55 -6.53 1.00 -7.22
C ARG A 55 -5.76 1.97 -6.32
N ASP A 56 -4.60 2.39 -6.80
CA ASP A 56 -3.68 3.29 -6.07
C ASP A 56 -3.36 2.80 -4.65
N ALA A 57 -3.27 1.46 -4.50
CA ALA A 57 -3.19 0.85 -3.19
C ALA A 57 -1.80 1.02 -2.55
N THR A 58 -1.79 1.36 -1.27
CA THR A 58 -0.59 1.40 -0.42
C THR A 58 -0.88 0.60 0.84
N CYS A 59 0.04 -0.29 1.22
CA CYS A 59 -0.12 -1.15 2.38
C CYS A 59 1.13 -1.12 3.24
N VAL A 60 0.94 -0.81 4.52
CA VAL A 60 2.02 -0.81 5.51
C VAL A 60 1.62 -1.65 6.71
N SER A 61 2.58 -2.37 7.29
CA SER A 61 2.43 -3.02 8.58
C SER A 61 3.08 -2.15 9.65
N ARG A 62 2.52 -2.19 10.85
CA ARG A 62 3.08 -1.61 12.08
C ARG A 62 3.07 -2.70 13.14
N GLY A 63 4.20 -2.90 13.80
CA GLY A 63 4.40 -4.02 14.70
C GLY A 63 5.12 -3.66 16.01
N GLY A 64 5.01 -4.56 16.99
CA GLY A 64 5.68 -4.52 18.28
C GLY A 64 5.16 -5.61 19.20
N ILE A 65 4.29 -5.24 20.13
CA ILE A 65 3.45 -6.19 20.88
C ILE A 65 2.24 -6.57 20.02
N ASP A 66 1.61 -5.56 19.42
CA ASP A 66 0.46 -5.72 18.53
C ASP A 66 0.87 -5.63 17.06
N THR A 67 -0.04 -6.07 16.19
CA THR A 67 0.05 -6.00 14.73
C THR A 67 -1.13 -5.19 14.22
N LEU A 68 -0.81 -4.17 13.42
CA LEU A 68 -1.76 -3.32 12.75
C LEU A 68 -1.32 -3.17 11.30
N TYR A 69 -2.22 -3.43 10.36
CA TYR A 69 -2.01 -3.02 8.97
C TYR A 69 -2.78 -1.73 8.68
N ASP A 70 -2.26 -0.96 7.73
CA ASP A 70 -2.91 0.22 7.18
C ASP A 70 -2.94 0.06 5.66
N VAL A 71 -4.12 -0.27 5.16
CA VAL A 71 -4.39 -0.52 3.75
C VAL A 71 -5.17 0.67 3.22
N ARG A 72 -4.59 1.39 2.28
CA ARG A 72 -5.20 2.58 1.66
C ARG A 72 -5.38 2.35 0.19
N PHE A 73 -6.57 2.59 -0.35
CA PHE A 73 -6.87 2.43 -1.78
C PHE A 73 -8.02 3.34 -2.21
N ARG A 74 -8.13 3.58 -3.51
CA ARG A 74 -9.31 4.21 -4.13
C ARG A 74 -10.20 3.15 -4.76
N ILE A 75 -11.51 3.37 -4.72
CA ILE A 75 -12.52 2.47 -5.29
C ILE A 75 -13.78 3.27 -5.67
N GLY A 76 -14.60 2.77 -6.59
CA GLY A 76 -15.92 3.35 -6.86
C GLY A 76 -16.84 3.22 -5.65
N ARG A 77 -17.71 4.20 -5.40
CA ARG A 77 -18.59 4.19 -4.21
C ARG A 77 -19.53 2.98 -4.18
N ALA A 78 -20.08 2.59 -5.32
CA ALA A 78 -20.95 1.42 -5.43
C ALA A 78 -20.20 0.09 -5.21
N ASP A 79 -18.95 0.01 -5.68
CA ASP A 79 -18.11 -1.17 -5.47
C ASP A 79 -17.69 -1.29 -4.00
N LEU A 80 -17.44 -0.16 -3.33
CA LEU A 80 -17.20 -0.12 -1.88
C LEU A 80 -18.40 -0.64 -1.10
N ASP A 81 -19.61 -0.14 -1.37
CA ASP A 81 -20.82 -0.58 -0.69
C ASP A 81 -21.05 -2.09 -0.90
N THR A 82 -20.86 -2.58 -2.14
CA THR A 82 -20.97 -4.00 -2.47
C THR A 82 -19.97 -4.86 -1.68
N TRP A 83 -18.72 -4.42 -1.60
CA TRP A 83 -17.69 -5.15 -0.86
C TRP A 83 -17.96 -5.15 0.65
N LEU A 84 -18.40 -4.03 1.23
CA LEU A 84 -18.71 -3.97 2.67
C LEU A 84 -19.88 -4.87 3.05
N ASP A 85 -20.91 -4.93 2.21
CA ASP A 85 -22.07 -5.81 2.44
C ASP A 85 -21.69 -7.30 2.40
N ASP A 86 -20.72 -7.68 1.56
CA ASP A 86 -20.21 -9.05 1.44
C ASP A 86 -19.22 -9.41 2.55
N ALA A 87 -18.19 -8.58 2.76
CA ALA A 87 -17.10 -8.85 3.68
C ALA A 87 -17.47 -8.62 5.16
N TYR A 88 -18.35 -7.66 5.42
CA TYR A 88 -18.71 -7.23 6.78
C TYR A 88 -20.23 -7.07 6.93
N PRO A 89 -21.01 -8.16 6.77
CA PRO A 89 -22.46 -8.09 6.85
C PRO A 89 -22.90 -7.51 8.19
N GLY A 90 -23.58 -6.36 8.15
CA GLY A 90 -24.07 -5.67 9.34
C GLY A 90 -23.17 -4.54 9.87
N LEU A 91 -21.99 -4.31 9.28
CA LEU A 91 -21.17 -3.13 9.59
C LEU A 91 -22.00 -1.86 9.35
N ARG A 92 -22.05 -1.00 10.37
CA ARG A 92 -22.71 0.30 10.29
C ARG A 92 -21.68 1.40 10.15
N MET A 93 -21.69 2.08 9.02
CA MET A 93 -20.87 3.27 8.80
C MET A 93 -21.54 4.51 9.40
N SER A 94 -20.85 5.23 10.26
CA SER A 94 -21.26 6.52 10.85
C SER A 94 -20.82 7.68 9.96
N GLY A 95 -21.57 8.80 9.96
CA GLY A 95 -21.13 10.08 9.40
C GLY A 95 -20.47 11.00 10.43
N THR A 96 -20.32 10.54 11.66
CA THR A 96 -19.64 11.27 12.75
C THR A 96 -18.39 10.49 13.12
N CYS A 97 -17.24 10.99 12.68
CA CYS A 97 -15.94 10.35 12.83
C CYS A 97 -15.05 11.10 13.81
N ALA A 98 -14.34 10.36 14.66
CA ALA A 98 -13.54 10.94 15.75
C ALA A 98 -12.40 11.82 15.23
N ASP A 99 -11.83 11.49 14.07
CA ASP A 99 -10.74 12.26 13.45
C ASP A 99 -11.22 13.53 12.70
N GLY A 100 -12.52 13.65 12.43
CA GLY A 100 -13.10 14.77 11.68
C GLY A 100 -12.63 14.90 10.21
N THR A 101 -11.86 13.93 9.71
CA THR A 101 -11.29 13.94 8.36
C THR A 101 -11.98 12.98 7.40
N ALA A 102 -12.66 11.96 7.93
CA ALA A 102 -13.45 11.01 7.14
C ALA A 102 -14.91 11.44 7.02
N ASP A 103 -15.51 11.22 5.85
CA ASP A 103 -16.95 11.42 5.62
C ASP A 103 -17.77 10.28 6.23
N ARG A 104 -17.20 9.06 6.23
CA ARG A 104 -17.76 7.89 6.90
C ARG A 104 -16.68 7.09 7.61
N CYS A 105 -17.04 6.49 8.73
CA CYS A 105 -16.14 5.61 9.47
C CYS A 105 -16.92 4.58 10.27
N GLY A 106 -16.25 3.49 10.65
CA GLY A 106 -16.88 2.41 11.40
C GLY A 106 -15.89 1.37 11.81
N HIS A 107 -16.39 0.49 12.67
CA HIS A 107 -15.62 -0.51 13.39
C HIS A 107 -16.36 -1.84 13.31
N ALA A 108 -15.63 -2.91 13.04
CA ALA A 108 -16.14 -4.28 13.07
C ALA A 108 -15.26 -5.12 14.01
N ASP A 109 -15.85 -5.59 15.11
CA ASP A 109 -15.30 -6.70 15.88
C ASP A 109 -15.49 -8.00 15.09
N LEU A 110 -14.43 -8.81 14.97
CA LEU A 110 -14.51 -10.09 14.28
C LEU A 110 -14.89 -11.18 15.27
N HIS A 111 -15.97 -11.90 15.00
CA HIS A 111 -16.37 -13.07 15.77
C HIS A 111 -16.84 -14.20 14.83
N PRO A 112 -16.06 -15.29 14.70
CA PRO A 112 -14.76 -15.53 15.33
C PRO A 112 -13.67 -14.54 14.83
N TYR A 113 -12.55 -14.45 15.55
CA TYR A 113 -11.36 -13.75 15.06
C TYR A 113 -10.91 -14.33 13.71
N ALA A 114 -10.33 -13.47 12.87
CA ALA A 114 -9.78 -13.89 11.60
C ALA A 114 -8.64 -14.89 11.83
N LYS A 115 -8.57 -15.92 10.97
CA LYS A 115 -7.45 -16.87 10.98
C LYS A 115 -6.13 -16.19 10.66
N GLY A 116 -6.18 -15.11 9.86
CA GLY A 116 -5.06 -14.23 9.58
C GLY A 116 -4.51 -13.48 10.80
N GLY A 117 -5.30 -13.36 11.88
CA GLY A 117 -4.86 -12.80 13.16
C GLY A 117 -5.56 -11.51 13.57
N ALA A 118 -6.36 -10.88 12.70
CA ALA A 118 -7.15 -9.71 13.08
C ALA A 118 -8.26 -10.08 14.07
N VAL A 119 -8.43 -9.24 15.09
CA VAL A 119 -9.56 -9.31 16.04
C VAL A 119 -10.64 -8.29 15.71
N ALA A 120 -10.25 -7.21 15.01
CA ALA A 120 -11.14 -6.15 14.60
C ALA A 120 -10.61 -5.43 13.34
N VAL A 121 -11.49 -4.63 12.74
CA VAL A 121 -11.20 -3.79 11.58
C VAL A 121 -11.78 -2.39 11.80
N ASP A 122 -10.94 -1.37 11.63
CA ASP A 122 -11.39 0.01 11.47
C ASP A 122 -11.44 0.40 9.99
N LEU A 123 -12.49 1.13 9.61
CA LEU A 123 -12.63 1.73 8.30
C LEU A 123 -12.86 3.24 8.42
N SER A 124 -12.16 3.99 7.59
CA SER A 124 -12.41 5.42 7.32
C SER A 124 -12.50 5.64 5.82
N VAL A 125 -13.50 6.41 5.39
CA VAL A 125 -13.83 6.68 3.99
C VAL A 125 -13.92 8.19 3.79
N ARG A 126 -13.23 8.67 2.77
CA ARG A 126 -13.40 10.02 2.21
C ARG A 126 -13.94 9.93 0.80
N TYR A 127 -14.99 10.66 0.48
CA TYR A 127 -15.55 10.69 -0.87
C TYR A 127 -14.81 11.69 -1.76
N GLU A 128 -14.49 11.24 -2.97
CA GLU A 128 -13.81 11.99 -4.03
C GLU A 128 -14.71 11.96 -5.27
N GLY A 129 -15.89 12.59 -5.18
CA GLY A 129 -16.93 12.52 -6.22
C GLY A 129 -17.66 11.18 -6.24
N ASP A 130 -17.55 10.43 -7.33
CA ASP A 130 -18.12 9.08 -7.48
C ASP A 130 -17.22 7.99 -6.90
N GLU A 131 -16.08 8.40 -6.33
CA GLU A 131 -15.07 7.51 -5.77
C GLU A 131 -14.93 7.70 -4.26
N ALA A 132 -14.23 6.76 -3.65
CA ALA A 132 -13.92 6.74 -2.24
C ALA A 132 -12.43 6.44 -2.04
N LEU A 133 -11.75 7.29 -1.27
CA LEU A 133 -10.47 6.95 -0.66
C LEU A 133 -10.75 6.25 0.66
N VAL A 134 -10.32 4.99 0.76
CA VAL A 134 -10.55 4.12 1.91
C VAL A 134 -9.24 3.96 2.68
N SER A 135 -9.33 4.02 4.01
CA SER A 135 -8.33 3.48 4.93
C SER A 135 -8.98 2.31 5.66
N TYR A 136 -8.44 1.12 5.43
CA TYR A 136 -8.86 -0.15 5.99
C TYR A 136 -7.76 -0.67 6.90
N ARG A 137 -8.08 -0.86 8.18
CA ARG A 137 -7.09 -1.07 9.23
C ARG A 137 -7.46 -2.29 10.06
N PRO A 138 -7.05 -3.50 9.65
CA PRO A 138 -7.20 -4.68 10.47
C PRO A 138 -6.08 -4.74 11.52
N PHE A 139 -6.42 -5.13 12.75
CA PHE A 139 -5.47 -5.17 13.87
C PHE A 139 -5.76 -6.27 14.88
N ASN A 140 -4.77 -6.54 15.73
CA ASN A 140 -4.92 -7.25 17.00
C ASN A 140 -4.49 -6.38 18.19
N THR A 141 -4.72 -6.89 19.40
CA THR A 141 -4.42 -6.23 20.69
C THR A 141 -3.85 -7.25 21.68
#